data_AF-A0A0W1RR55-F1
#
_entry.id   AF-A0A0W1RR55-F1
#
_cell.length_a   1.000
_cell.length_b   1.000
_cell.length_c   1.000
_cell.angle_alpha   90.00
_cell.angle_beta   90.00
_cell.angle_gamma   90.00
#
_symmetry.space_group_name_H-M   'P 1'
#
loop_
_entity.id
_entity.type
_entity.pdbx_description
1 polymer ?
#
loop_
_entity_poly.entity_id
_entity_poly.type
_entity_poly.pdbx_seq_one_letter_code
_entity_poly.pdbx_strand_id
1 'polypeptide(L)'
;MGLPSVFHLHYHVPDVDYAASLLSTHGITPTARFGSVDGESVALAPEEDTPPGFTCRLQTNRGGFVDVTLTPAPRLDFDHFGIVVDDVAGVVERARERGWSVTENERRTFLVTPWGFRVELQAADSDVVAELGPSSDCRFTNVSLAVPVEARDDISRGLGAVLGDVHNLRVVPVRGPKAAVREARVDGDRVEQQQFEMASLVPRETA
;
A
#
# COMPACT_ATOMS: atom_id res chain seq x y z
N MET A 1 -12.24 -12.63 -15.37
CA MET A 1 -10.97 -11.87 -15.39
C MET A 1 -11.29 -10.46 -14.96
N GLY A 2 -10.75 -10.06 -13.82
CA GLY A 2 -10.90 -8.71 -13.29
C GLY A 2 -9.82 -7.81 -13.88
N LEU A 3 -10.09 -6.53 -14.04
CA LEU A 3 -9.03 -5.58 -14.36
C LEU A 3 -8.04 -5.51 -13.18
N PRO A 4 -6.73 -5.34 -13.42
CA PRO A 4 -5.76 -5.10 -12.36
C PRO A 4 -6.24 -4.05 -11.36
N SER A 5 -5.99 -4.26 -10.06
CA SER A 5 -6.48 -3.40 -8.98
C SER A 5 -5.38 -3.08 -8.01
N VAL A 6 -5.29 -1.84 -7.52
CA VAL A 6 -4.61 -1.57 -6.25
C VAL A 6 -5.45 -2.14 -5.11
N PHE A 7 -4.81 -2.90 -4.23
CA PHE A 7 -5.40 -3.44 -3.00
C PHE A 7 -4.58 -3.08 -1.75
N HIS A 8 -3.30 -2.74 -1.94
CA HIS A 8 -2.35 -2.52 -0.85
C HIS A 8 -1.68 -1.15 -0.93
N LEU A 9 -1.49 -0.50 0.22
CA LEU A 9 -0.67 0.71 0.38
C LEU A 9 0.32 0.54 1.53
N HIS A 10 1.58 0.93 1.32
CA HIS A 10 2.62 0.93 2.36
C HIS A 10 3.12 2.35 2.63
N TYR A 11 2.96 2.78 3.88
CA TYR A 11 3.48 4.05 4.37
C TYR A 11 4.49 3.89 5.50
N HIS A 12 5.51 4.74 5.48
CA HIS A 12 6.35 5.04 6.63
C HIS A 12 5.67 6.14 7.44
N VAL A 13 5.56 5.98 8.76
CA VAL A 13 4.88 6.95 9.64
C VAL A 13 5.64 7.17 10.96
N PRO A 14 5.65 8.40 11.52
CA PRO A 14 6.26 8.70 12.81
C PRO A 14 5.51 8.10 14.00
N ASP A 15 4.20 7.91 13.86
CA ASP A 15 3.34 7.36 14.90
C ASP A 15 2.37 6.36 14.27
N VAL A 16 2.63 5.07 14.49
CA VAL A 16 1.83 3.97 13.94
C VAL A 16 0.44 3.91 14.60
N ASP A 17 0.34 4.22 15.88
CA ASP A 17 -0.91 4.14 16.63
C ASP A 17 -1.86 5.24 16.18
N TYR A 18 -1.34 6.47 16.04
CA TYR A 18 -2.10 7.58 15.47
C TYR A 18 -2.59 7.25 14.06
N ALA A 19 -1.70 6.86 13.16
CA ALA A 19 -2.05 6.55 11.77
C ALA A 19 -3.09 5.42 11.67
N ALA A 20 -2.98 4.39 12.50
CA ALA A 20 -3.94 3.29 12.56
C ALA A 20 -5.31 3.72 13.10
N SER A 21 -5.35 4.61 14.09
CA SER A 21 -6.59 5.18 14.62
C SER A 21 -7.34 5.97 13.55
N LEU A 22 -6.61 6.71 12.71
CA LEU A 22 -7.17 7.41 11.56
C LEU A 22 -7.70 6.42 10.51
N LEU A 23 -6.91 5.43 10.11
CA LEU A 23 -7.36 4.40 9.16
C LEU A 23 -8.66 3.70 9.63
N SER A 24 -8.81 3.50 10.94
CA SER A 24 -10.00 2.88 11.52
C SER A 24 -11.27 3.71 11.28
N THR A 25 -11.19 5.04 11.13
CA THR A 25 -12.35 5.88 10.76
C THR A 25 -12.80 5.68 9.31
N HIS A 26 -12.00 4.96 8.51
CA HIS A 26 -12.28 4.57 7.13
C HIS A 26 -12.64 3.07 7.00
N GLY A 27 -12.89 2.39 8.12
CA GLY A 27 -13.20 0.95 8.12
C GLY A 27 -11.98 0.04 7.89
N ILE A 28 -10.76 0.58 8.02
CA ILE A 28 -9.49 -0.15 7.88
C ILE A 28 -8.87 -0.29 9.28
N THR A 29 -9.03 -1.47 9.89
CA THR A 29 -8.68 -1.69 11.30
C THR A 29 -7.37 -2.46 11.46
N PRO A 30 -6.63 -2.30 12.56
CA PRO A 30 -5.43 -3.08 12.85
C PRO A 30 -5.67 -4.60 12.74
N THR A 31 -4.72 -5.33 12.20
CA THR A 31 -4.80 -6.80 12.03
C THR A 31 -3.65 -7.52 12.71
N ALA A 32 -2.43 -6.99 12.61
CA ALA A 32 -1.28 -7.56 13.31
C ALA A 32 -0.14 -6.55 13.38
N ARG A 33 0.61 -6.59 14.48
CA ARG A 33 1.90 -5.91 14.65
C ARG A 33 3.02 -6.91 14.56
N PHE A 34 4.06 -6.56 13.83
CA PHE A 34 5.26 -7.37 13.68
C PHE A 34 6.44 -6.57 14.18
N GLY A 35 7.26 -7.18 15.02
CA GLY A 35 8.37 -6.51 15.67
C GLY A 35 9.36 -7.49 16.25
N SER A 36 10.06 -7.05 17.28
CA SER A 36 10.97 -7.91 18.02
C SER A 36 11.03 -7.61 19.51
N VAL A 37 11.27 -8.64 20.31
CA VAL A 37 11.63 -8.57 21.73
C VAL A 37 13.00 -9.24 21.87
N ASP A 38 13.97 -8.56 22.47
CA ASP A 38 15.34 -9.06 22.64
C ASP A 38 16.00 -9.62 21.35
N GLY A 39 15.61 -9.06 20.19
CA GLY A 39 16.10 -9.45 18.88
C GLY A 39 15.31 -10.59 18.20
N GLU A 40 14.44 -11.29 18.92
CA GLU A 40 13.58 -12.35 18.37
C GLU A 40 12.33 -11.77 17.73
N SER A 41 11.91 -12.32 16.60
CA SER A 41 10.73 -11.84 15.88
C SER A 41 9.45 -12.23 16.60
N VAL A 42 8.57 -11.24 16.80
CA VAL A 42 7.27 -11.41 17.48
C VAL A 42 6.18 -10.82 16.59
N ALA A 43 5.09 -11.56 16.44
CA ALA A 43 3.84 -11.08 15.86
C ALA A 43 2.78 -11.01 16.96
N LEU A 44 2.05 -9.89 17.01
CA LEU A 44 0.99 -9.63 17.97
C LEU A 44 -0.31 -9.38 17.21
N ALA A 45 -1.39 -10.02 17.61
CA ALA A 45 -2.75 -9.67 17.22
C ALA A 45 -3.14 -8.30 17.81
N PRO A 46 -4.19 -7.64 17.29
CA PRO A 46 -4.55 -6.28 17.68
C PRO A 46 -4.88 -6.12 19.16
N GLU A 47 -5.44 -7.16 19.78
CA GLU A 47 -5.89 -7.17 21.18
C GLU A 47 -4.82 -7.68 22.15
N GLU A 48 -3.69 -8.17 21.65
CA GLU A 48 -2.62 -8.68 22.51
C GLU A 48 -1.86 -7.55 23.18
N ASP A 49 -1.59 -7.72 24.48
CA ASP A 49 -0.76 -6.80 25.24
C ASP A 49 0.65 -6.73 24.64
N THR A 50 1.18 -5.51 24.52
CA THR A 50 2.55 -5.32 24.04
C THR A 50 3.53 -5.76 25.12
N PRO A 51 4.37 -6.78 24.88
CA PRO A 51 5.33 -7.23 25.89
C PRO A 51 6.39 -6.15 26.14
N PRO A 52 6.96 -6.09 27.37
CA PRO A 52 8.05 -5.17 27.67
C PRO A 52 9.20 -5.34 26.67
N GLY A 53 9.73 -4.22 26.16
CA GLY A 53 10.85 -4.21 25.21
C GLY A 53 10.48 -4.50 23.76
N PHE A 54 9.19 -4.69 23.43
CA PHE A 54 8.76 -4.82 22.04
C PHE A 54 9.11 -3.58 21.22
N THR A 55 9.80 -3.81 20.10
CA THR A 55 10.09 -2.80 19.09
C THR A 55 9.30 -3.10 17.83
N CYS A 56 8.30 -2.28 17.53
CA CYS A 56 7.49 -2.42 16.31
C CYS A 56 8.36 -2.21 15.06
N ARG A 57 8.21 -3.09 14.07
CA ARG A 57 8.81 -2.96 12.73
C ARG A 57 7.79 -2.61 11.67
N LEU A 58 6.57 -3.15 11.80
CA LEU A 58 5.43 -2.75 10.98
C LEU A 58 4.11 -3.18 11.63
N GLN A 59 3.03 -2.54 11.24
CA GLN A 59 1.66 -2.94 11.52
C GLN A 59 0.89 -3.07 10.22
N THR A 60 0.09 -4.12 10.12
CA THR A 60 -0.88 -4.33 9.03
C THR A 60 -2.28 -3.91 9.51
N ASN A 61 -3.03 -3.27 8.62
CA ASN A 61 -4.40 -2.81 8.86
C ASN A 61 -5.24 -3.21 7.65
N ARG A 62 -6.42 -3.78 7.88
CA ARG A 62 -7.28 -4.31 6.82
C ARG A 62 -8.73 -3.87 6.97
N GLY A 63 -9.40 -3.76 5.84
CA GLY A 63 -10.84 -3.55 5.75
C GLY A 63 -11.34 -4.14 4.43
N GLY A 64 -12.11 -5.22 4.47
CA GLY A 64 -12.52 -5.92 3.25
C GLY A 64 -11.30 -6.28 2.38
N PHE A 65 -11.29 -5.79 1.15
CA PHE A 65 -10.22 -5.99 0.16
C PHE A 65 -9.12 -4.91 0.21
N VAL A 66 -9.12 -4.04 1.22
CA VAL A 66 -8.07 -3.04 1.47
C VAL A 66 -7.07 -3.56 2.48
N ASP A 67 -5.79 -3.40 2.19
CA ASP A 67 -4.67 -3.65 3.09
C ASP A 67 -3.75 -2.40 3.15
N VAL A 68 -3.38 -1.98 4.35
CA VAL A 68 -2.48 -0.85 4.58
C VAL A 68 -1.41 -1.23 5.60
N THR A 69 -0.15 -1.23 5.16
CA THR A 69 1.01 -1.43 6.04
C THR A 69 1.56 -0.08 6.51
N LEU A 70 1.77 0.02 7.81
CA LEU A 70 2.41 1.15 8.48
C LEU A 70 3.75 0.70 9.06
N THR A 71 4.84 1.33 8.66
CA THR A 71 6.18 1.08 9.21
C THR A 71 6.65 2.29 10.01
N PRO A 72 7.10 2.13 11.27
CA PRO A 72 7.66 3.24 12.04
C PRO A 72 8.87 3.88 11.33
N ALA A 73 8.86 5.19 11.17
CA ALA A 73 9.99 5.98 10.64
C ALA A 73 9.92 7.43 11.12
N PRO A 74 11.04 8.17 11.21
CA PRO A 74 11.03 9.56 11.72
C PRO A 74 10.17 10.55 10.93
N ARG A 75 9.80 10.22 9.68
CA ARG A 75 9.02 11.07 8.79
C ARG A 75 8.03 10.24 8.00
N LEU A 76 6.91 10.88 7.68
CA LEU A 76 5.92 10.35 6.75
C LEU A 76 6.55 10.18 5.36
N ASP A 77 6.45 8.97 4.80
CA ASP A 77 6.91 8.70 3.45
C ASP A 77 6.10 7.57 2.80
N PHE A 78 6.03 7.61 1.47
CA PHE A 78 5.42 6.55 0.68
C PHE A 78 6.49 5.56 0.24
N ASP A 79 6.22 4.27 0.43
CA ASP A 79 7.13 3.19 0.04
C ASP A 79 6.67 2.52 -1.26
N HIS A 80 5.50 1.87 -1.23
CA HIS A 80 4.98 1.14 -2.38
C HIS A 80 3.45 0.99 -2.33
N PHE A 81 2.87 0.61 -3.47
CA PHE A 81 1.50 0.11 -3.55
C PHE A 81 1.52 -1.30 -4.12
N GLY A 82 0.55 -2.13 -3.73
CA GLY A 82 0.39 -3.48 -4.26
C GLY A 82 -0.82 -3.60 -5.15
N ILE A 83 -0.67 -4.38 -6.21
CA ILE A 83 -1.72 -4.68 -7.18
C ILE A 83 -2.02 -6.18 -7.27
N VAL A 84 -3.29 -6.50 -7.49
CA VAL A 84 -3.72 -7.83 -7.90
C VAL A 84 -3.76 -7.88 -9.42
N VAL A 85 -3.15 -8.90 -10.00
CA VAL A 85 -3.09 -9.16 -11.45
C VAL A 85 -3.41 -10.63 -11.73
N ASP A 86 -3.96 -10.90 -12.91
CA ASP A 86 -4.28 -12.28 -13.33
C ASP A 86 -3.02 -13.06 -13.79
N ASP A 87 -1.99 -12.35 -14.27
CA ASP A 87 -0.75 -12.94 -14.81
C ASP A 87 0.50 -12.22 -14.28
N VAL A 88 0.98 -12.66 -13.10
CA VAL A 88 2.19 -12.10 -12.48
C VAL A 88 3.42 -12.32 -13.37
N ALA A 89 3.57 -13.51 -13.96
CA ALA A 89 4.74 -13.84 -14.78
C ALA A 89 4.83 -12.93 -16.02
N GLY A 90 3.72 -12.72 -16.73
CA GLY A 90 3.68 -11.81 -17.87
C GLY A 90 3.95 -10.35 -17.49
N VAL A 91 3.50 -9.89 -16.30
CA VAL A 91 3.85 -8.55 -15.80
C VAL A 91 5.36 -8.45 -15.53
N VAL A 92 5.95 -9.46 -14.89
CA VAL A 92 7.39 -9.54 -14.60
C VAL A 92 8.22 -9.49 -15.88
N GLU A 93 7.84 -10.26 -16.90
CA GLU A 93 8.56 -10.25 -18.19
C GLU A 93 8.49 -8.87 -18.86
N ARG A 94 7.31 -8.24 -18.91
CA ARG A 94 7.17 -6.87 -19.45
C ARG A 94 7.99 -5.83 -18.68
N ALA A 95 8.12 -6.00 -17.37
CA ALA A 95 8.94 -5.14 -16.51
C ALA A 95 10.44 -5.32 -16.83
N ARG A 96 10.91 -6.57 -16.94
CA ARG A 96 12.31 -6.91 -17.30
C ARG A 96 12.68 -6.38 -18.68
N GLU A 97 11.80 -6.54 -19.67
CA GLU A 97 11.98 -5.99 -21.04
C GLU A 97 12.18 -4.46 -21.04
N ARG A 98 11.65 -3.77 -20.03
CA ARG A 98 11.78 -2.32 -19.85
C ARG A 98 12.90 -1.93 -18.89
N GLY A 99 13.71 -2.89 -18.47
CA GLY A 99 14.84 -2.67 -17.57
C GLY A 99 14.43 -2.35 -16.13
N TRP A 100 13.20 -2.68 -15.71
CA TRP A 100 12.83 -2.57 -14.31
C TRP A 100 13.46 -3.71 -13.52
N SER A 101 13.94 -3.42 -12.32
CA SER A 101 14.45 -4.46 -11.44
C SER A 101 13.29 -5.21 -10.80
N VAL A 102 13.42 -6.52 -10.66
CA VAL A 102 12.40 -7.40 -10.09
C VAL A 102 13.02 -8.14 -8.90
N THR A 103 12.37 -8.06 -7.75
CA THR A 103 12.74 -8.79 -6.55
C THR A 103 11.63 -9.78 -6.21
N GLU A 104 11.95 -11.06 -6.22
CA GLU A 104 11.01 -12.15 -5.95
C GLU A 104 11.41 -12.83 -4.64
N ASN A 105 10.44 -13.11 -3.78
CA ASN A 105 10.58 -14.02 -2.65
C ASN A 105 9.40 -15.00 -2.62
N GLU A 106 9.41 -15.92 -1.66
CA GLU A 106 8.40 -16.98 -1.55
C GLU A 106 6.95 -16.47 -1.47
N ARG A 107 6.72 -15.23 -0.99
CA ARG A 107 5.37 -14.67 -0.77
C ARG A 107 5.03 -13.48 -1.66
N ARG A 108 6.02 -12.73 -2.16
CA ARG A 108 5.80 -11.42 -2.81
C ARG A 108 6.78 -11.17 -3.94
N THR A 109 6.26 -10.56 -5.00
CA THR A 109 7.05 -10.05 -6.12
C THR A 109 6.98 -8.52 -6.12
N PHE A 110 8.14 -7.87 -6.16
CA PHE A 110 8.26 -6.41 -6.22
C PHE A 110 8.91 -5.98 -7.52
N LEU A 111 8.29 -5.01 -8.19
CA LEU A 111 8.89 -4.25 -9.27
C LEU A 111 9.50 -2.98 -8.70
N VAL A 112 10.79 -2.75 -8.94
CA VAL A 112 11.45 -1.49 -8.60
C VAL A 112 11.39 -0.59 -9.84
N THR A 113 10.62 0.49 -9.74
CA THR A 113 10.43 1.39 -10.88
C THR A 113 11.62 2.35 -11.04
N PRO A 114 11.88 2.85 -12.26
CA PRO A 114 12.89 3.90 -12.50
C PRO A 114 12.61 5.22 -11.78
N TRP A 115 11.40 5.39 -11.22
CA TRP A 115 10.93 6.64 -10.61
C TRP A 115 10.96 6.62 -9.08
N GLY A 116 11.62 5.63 -8.48
CA GLY A 116 11.94 5.63 -7.05
C GLY A 116 10.83 5.13 -6.13
N PHE A 117 9.79 4.49 -6.66
CA PHE A 117 8.81 3.73 -5.88
C PHE A 117 8.73 2.28 -6.35
N ARG A 118 8.17 1.39 -5.52
CA ARG A 118 7.98 -0.01 -5.85
C ARG A 118 6.51 -0.33 -6.13
N VAL A 119 6.29 -1.42 -6.86
CA VAL A 119 4.97 -2.01 -7.06
C VAL A 119 5.03 -3.46 -6.60
N GLU A 120 4.19 -3.83 -5.64
CA GLU A 120 4.00 -5.23 -5.27
C GLU A 120 3.00 -5.89 -6.22
N LEU A 121 3.28 -7.12 -6.65
CA LEU A 121 2.38 -7.94 -7.45
C LEU A 121 1.84 -9.10 -6.62
N GLN A 122 0.54 -9.31 -6.70
CA GLN A 122 -0.13 -10.49 -6.18
C GLN A 122 -1.02 -11.12 -7.25
N ALA A 123 -1.04 -12.44 -7.30
CA ALA A 123 -2.05 -13.18 -8.05
C ALA A 123 -3.37 -13.19 -7.27
N ALA A 124 -4.51 -13.30 -7.96
CA ALA A 124 -5.82 -13.31 -7.32
C ALA A 124 -6.03 -14.51 -6.36
N ASP A 125 -5.29 -15.60 -6.55
CA ASP A 125 -5.30 -16.82 -5.76
C ASP A 125 -4.11 -16.93 -4.78
N SER A 126 -3.34 -15.86 -4.58
CA SER A 126 -2.21 -15.87 -3.65
C SER A 126 -2.68 -15.89 -2.18
N ASP A 127 -1.84 -16.43 -1.30
CA ASP A 127 -2.13 -16.45 0.14
C ASP A 127 -2.39 -15.04 0.70
N VAL A 128 -1.67 -14.03 0.21
CA VAL A 128 -1.85 -12.64 0.64
C VAL A 128 -3.25 -12.13 0.30
N VAL A 129 -3.77 -12.46 -0.89
CA VAL A 129 -5.12 -12.05 -1.31
C VAL A 129 -6.19 -12.89 -0.62
N ALA A 130 -5.93 -14.18 -0.37
CA ALA A 130 -6.83 -15.07 0.35
C ALA A 130 -7.05 -14.67 1.81
N GLU A 131 -6.09 -13.96 2.42
CA GLU A 131 -6.23 -13.40 3.78
C GLU A 131 -7.08 -12.10 3.83
N LEU A 132 -7.48 -11.53 2.67
CA LEU A 132 -8.33 -10.34 2.61
C LEU A 132 -9.82 -10.69 2.76
N GLY A 133 -10.60 -9.71 3.20
CA GLY A 133 -12.05 -9.80 3.26
C GLY A 133 -12.72 -9.50 1.91
N PRO A 134 -14.06 -9.60 1.84
CA PRO A 134 -14.82 -9.33 0.63
C PRO A 134 -14.73 -7.85 0.23
N SER A 135 -14.70 -7.57 -1.07
CA SER A 135 -14.65 -6.19 -1.61
C SER A 135 -15.94 -5.40 -1.41
N SER A 136 -17.02 -6.04 -0.97
CA SER A 136 -18.25 -5.39 -0.50
C SER A 136 -18.05 -4.70 0.85
N ASP A 137 -17.18 -5.23 1.72
CA ASP A 137 -16.95 -4.65 3.05
C ASP A 137 -16.18 -3.32 2.95
N CYS A 138 -15.10 -3.32 2.16
CA CYS A 138 -14.31 -2.14 1.81
C CYS A 138 -13.39 -2.47 0.63
N ARG A 139 -13.20 -1.53 -0.30
CA ARG A 139 -12.26 -1.62 -1.43
C ARG A 139 -11.76 -0.24 -1.84
N PHE A 140 -10.57 -0.15 -2.42
CA PHE A 140 -10.13 1.08 -3.07
C PHE A 140 -10.90 1.32 -4.37
N THR A 141 -11.54 2.48 -4.50
CA THR A 141 -12.23 2.91 -5.73
C THR A 141 -11.42 3.90 -6.55
N ASN A 142 -10.52 4.64 -5.90
CA ASN A 142 -9.57 5.52 -6.57
C ASN A 142 -8.30 5.66 -5.72
N VAL A 143 -7.13 5.55 -6.34
CA VAL A 143 -5.81 5.70 -5.73
C VAL A 143 -5.04 6.71 -6.57
N SER A 144 -4.75 7.87 -6.00
CA SER A 144 -4.06 8.97 -6.67
C SER A 144 -2.55 8.87 -6.45
N LEU A 145 -1.84 8.34 -7.45
CA LEU A 145 -0.39 8.40 -7.52
C LEU A 145 0.01 9.79 -8.00
N ALA A 146 0.37 10.66 -7.06
CA ALA A 146 0.90 11.98 -7.33
C ALA A 146 2.34 11.87 -7.85
N VAL A 147 2.63 12.46 -8.99
CA VAL A 147 3.95 12.39 -9.66
C VAL A 147 4.42 13.77 -10.13
N PRO A 148 5.73 14.00 -10.30
CA PRO A 148 6.22 15.25 -10.89
C PRO A 148 5.59 15.50 -12.26
N VAL A 149 5.21 16.77 -12.53
CA VAL A 149 4.54 17.18 -13.77
C VAL A 149 5.32 16.70 -15.01
N GLU A 150 6.63 16.88 -14.98
CA GLU A 150 7.56 16.53 -16.04
C GLU A 150 7.70 15.02 -16.27
N ALA A 151 7.43 14.19 -15.26
CA ALA A 151 7.56 12.74 -15.34
C ALA A 151 6.21 12.03 -15.59
N ARG A 152 5.10 12.78 -15.58
CA ARG A 152 3.74 12.20 -15.60
C ARG A 152 3.50 11.29 -16.79
N ASP A 153 3.87 11.72 -17.99
CA ASP A 153 3.58 10.96 -19.22
C ASP A 153 4.44 9.70 -19.32
N ASP A 154 5.71 9.78 -18.90
CA ASP A 154 6.62 8.63 -18.88
C ASP A 154 6.19 7.60 -17.85
N ILE A 155 5.80 8.04 -16.65
CA ILE A 155 5.25 7.17 -15.60
C ILE A 155 3.97 6.51 -16.09
N SER A 156 3.02 7.28 -16.61
CA SER A 156 1.73 6.75 -17.07
C SER A 156 1.92 5.70 -18.17
N ARG A 157 2.79 5.99 -19.15
CA ARG A 157 3.09 5.08 -20.26
C ARG A 157 3.80 3.81 -19.79
N GLY A 158 4.78 3.94 -18.90
CA GLY A 158 5.54 2.78 -18.43
C GLY A 158 4.71 1.90 -17.48
N LEU A 159 3.91 2.49 -16.59
CA LEU A 159 2.93 1.74 -15.79
C LEU A 159 1.93 1.02 -16.71
N GLY A 160 1.32 1.70 -17.68
CA GLY A 160 0.37 1.07 -18.60
C GLY A 160 1.00 -0.04 -19.45
N ALA A 161 2.26 0.12 -19.87
CA ALA A 161 2.95 -0.88 -20.67
C ALA A 161 3.37 -2.13 -19.87
N VAL A 162 3.53 -2.02 -18.55
CA VAL A 162 3.91 -3.15 -17.68
C VAL A 162 2.69 -3.78 -17.01
N LEU A 163 1.81 -2.96 -16.44
CA LEU A 163 0.69 -3.37 -15.60
C LEU A 163 -0.63 -3.47 -16.37
N GLY A 164 -0.71 -2.87 -17.57
CA GLY A 164 -1.99 -2.66 -18.24
C GLY A 164 -2.82 -1.57 -17.56
N ASP A 165 -4.14 -1.60 -17.83
CA ASP A 165 -5.08 -0.67 -17.21
C ASP A 165 -5.41 -1.10 -15.77
N VAL A 166 -4.80 -0.44 -14.79
CA VAL A 166 -5.12 -0.60 -13.37
C VAL A 166 -6.34 0.24 -13.04
N HIS A 167 -7.48 -0.41 -12.79
CA HIS A 167 -8.80 0.22 -12.89
C HIS A 167 -9.01 1.39 -11.90
N ASN A 168 -8.49 1.24 -10.69
CA ASN A 168 -8.62 2.20 -9.58
C ASN A 168 -7.37 3.06 -9.38
N LEU A 169 -6.35 2.97 -10.24
CA LEU A 169 -5.15 3.83 -10.15
C LEU A 169 -5.29 5.06 -11.06
N ARG A 170 -4.93 6.23 -10.54
CA ARG A 170 -4.88 7.48 -11.30
C ARG A 170 -3.53 8.15 -11.09
N VAL A 171 -2.84 8.46 -12.19
CA VAL A 171 -1.59 9.22 -12.16
C VAL A 171 -1.92 10.71 -12.24
N VAL A 172 -1.62 11.44 -11.17
CA VAL A 172 -1.96 12.86 -11.02
C VAL A 172 -0.68 13.71 -11.01
N PRO A 173 -0.54 14.69 -11.91
CA PRO A 173 0.64 15.56 -11.90
C PRO A 173 0.58 16.55 -10.73
N VAL A 174 1.69 16.69 -10.01
CA VAL A 174 1.84 17.63 -8.88
C VAL A 174 3.17 18.37 -8.97
N ARG A 175 3.22 19.56 -8.36
CA ARG A 175 4.50 20.26 -8.14
C ARG A 175 5.24 19.59 -6.98
N GLY A 176 6.48 19.15 -7.22
CA GLY A 176 7.34 18.56 -6.20
C GLY A 176 8.04 17.28 -6.70
N PRO A 177 9.05 16.80 -5.97
CA PRO A 177 10.07 15.93 -6.57
C PRO A 177 9.77 14.43 -6.50
N LYS A 178 8.95 13.96 -5.56
CA LYS A 178 8.80 12.52 -5.27
C LYS A 178 7.39 12.01 -5.60
N ALA A 179 7.34 10.89 -6.32
CA ALA A 179 6.12 10.13 -6.55
C ALA A 179 5.59 9.53 -5.24
N ALA A 180 4.29 9.67 -4.99
CA ALA A 180 3.65 9.12 -3.80
C ALA A 180 2.15 8.93 -4.01
N VAL A 181 1.58 7.87 -3.43
CA VAL A 181 0.12 7.77 -3.29
C VAL A 181 -0.32 8.73 -2.19
N ARG A 182 -0.92 9.86 -2.57
CA ARG A 182 -1.28 10.94 -1.63
C ARG A 182 -2.74 10.92 -1.18
N GLU A 183 -3.61 10.35 -1.99
CA GLU A 183 -5.04 10.25 -1.72
C GLU A 183 -5.50 8.86 -2.14
N ALA A 184 -6.34 8.25 -1.30
CA ALA A 184 -7.09 7.06 -1.66
C ALA A 184 -8.56 7.25 -1.28
N ARG A 185 -9.44 6.72 -2.13
CA ARG A 185 -10.87 6.62 -1.89
C ARG A 185 -11.25 5.18 -1.68
N VAL A 186 -12.08 4.95 -0.68
CA VAL A 186 -12.61 3.65 -0.31
C VAL A 186 -14.13 3.66 -0.36
N ASP A 187 -14.71 2.49 -0.60
CA ASP A 187 -16.15 2.27 -0.62
C ASP A 187 -16.47 0.86 -0.11
N GLY A 188 -17.64 0.68 0.50
CA GLY A 188 -18.10 -0.58 1.04
C GLY A 188 -19.02 -0.43 2.25
N ASP A 189 -19.63 -1.54 2.66
CA ASP A 189 -20.65 -1.59 3.72
C ASP A 189 -20.14 -1.11 5.08
N ARG A 190 -18.82 -1.14 5.30
CA ARG A 190 -18.16 -0.74 6.55
C ARG A 190 -17.45 0.62 6.47
N VAL A 191 -17.61 1.34 5.37
CA VAL A 191 -16.91 2.61 5.12
C VAL A 191 -17.81 3.78 5.50
N GLU A 192 -17.48 4.47 6.59
CA GLU A 192 -18.16 5.72 6.97
C GLU A 192 -17.52 6.94 6.30
N GLN A 193 -16.19 6.96 6.22
CA GLN A 193 -15.43 8.03 5.57
C GLN A 193 -14.74 7.50 4.32
N GLN A 194 -15.14 8.02 3.16
CA GLN A 194 -14.77 7.46 1.86
C GLN A 194 -13.40 7.91 1.31
N GLN A 195 -12.71 8.84 1.97
CA GLN A 195 -11.47 9.40 1.46
C GLN A 195 -10.50 9.64 2.60
N PHE A 196 -9.25 9.21 2.43
CA PHE A 196 -8.16 9.62 3.31
C PHE A 196 -6.94 10.07 2.51
N GLU A 197 -6.18 10.97 3.13
CA GLU A 197 -4.98 11.55 2.56
C GLU A 197 -3.75 11.04 3.31
N MET A 198 -2.67 10.73 2.61
CA MET A 198 -1.40 10.33 3.21
C MET A 198 -0.94 11.34 4.27
N ALA A 199 -1.13 12.65 4.03
CA ALA A 199 -0.76 13.71 4.97
C ALA A 199 -1.57 13.69 6.28
N SER A 200 -2.73 13.04 6.30
CA SER A 200 -3.53 12.86 7.52
C SER A 200 -3.04 11.72 8.42
N LEU A 201 -2.11 10.89 7.95
CA LEU A 201 -1.47 9.83 8.75
C LEU A 201 -0.47 10.37 9.78
N VAL A 202 -0.27 11.69 9.83
CA VAL A 202 0.50 12.35 10.88
C VAL A 202 -0.38 13.37 11.60
N PRO A 203 -0.21 13.54 12.92
CA PRO A 203 -0.90 14.59 13.62
C PRO A 203 -0.56 15.93 12.96
N ARG A 204 -1.58 16.76 12.71
CA ARG A 204 -1.32 18.17 12.45
C ARG A 204 -0.67 18.70 13.71
N GLU A 205 0.57 19.18 13.63
CA GLU A 205 1.15 19.98 14.71
C GLU A 205 0.10 21.03 15.06
N THR A 206 -0.41 21.01 16.30
CA THR A 206 -1.19 22.11 16.82
C THR A 206 -0.26 23.32 16.76
N ALA A 207 -0.53 24.19 15.78
CA ALA A 207 0.19 25.44 15.57
C ALA A 207 0.30 26.28 16.84
#